data_AF-G8S8E8-F1
#
_entry.id   AF-G8S8E8-F1
#
_cell.length_a   1.000
_cell.length_b   1.000
_cell.length_c   1.000
_cell.angle_alpha   90.00
_cell.angle_beta   90.00
_cell.angle_gamma   90.00
#
_symmetry.space_group_name_H-M   'P 1'
#
loop_
_entity.id
_entity.type
_entity.pdbx_description
1 polymer ?
#
loop_
_entity_poly.entity_id
_entity_poly.type
_entity_poly.pdbx_seq_one_letter_code
_entity_poly.pdbx_strand_id
1 'polypeptide(L)'
;MIAMFLAVLIGSTIAALAVTFWPQRHGGPSGLFAGPGPATGPGPLSAVLLPVATVIPPMPESTEGILIAQLMRGELSAEQYRHAMSGIAAREEGHSPMPLPGALPD
;
A
#
# COMPACT_ATOMS: atom_id res chain seq x y z
N MET A 1 5.51 41.63 -10.68
CA MET A 1 6.35 40.66 -11.42
C MET A 1 6.82 39.51 -10.53
N ILE A 2 7.51 39.77 -9.42
CA ILE A 2 8.06 38.72 -8.52
C ILE A 2 6.98 37.75 -8.01
N ALA A 3 5.80 38.24 -7.61
CA ALA A 3 4.70 37.39 -7.14
C ALA A 3 4.17 36.42 -8.22
N MET A 4 4.27 36.81 -9.49
CA MET A 4 3.80 36.00 -10.61
C MET A 4 4.78 34.83 -10.88
N PHE A 5 6.09 35.08 -10.77
CA PHE A 5 7.11 34.03 -10.87
C PHE A 5 7.02 33.01 -9.74
N LEU A 6 6.76 33.46 -8.50
CA LEU A 6 6.57 32.58 -7.36
C LEU A 6 5.36 31.65 -7.55
N ALA A 7 4.23 32.18 -8.02
CA ALA A 7 3.04 31.36 -8.26
C ALA A 7 3.27 30.29 -9.34
N VAL A 8 3.99 30.64 -10.43
CA VAL A 8 4.33 29.68 -11.50
C VAL A 8 5.29 28.61 -10.99
N LEU A 9 6.31 29.01 -10.22
CA LEU A 9 7.30 28.07 -9.66
C LEU A 9 6.64 27.07 -8.71
N ILE A 10 5.78 27.56 -7.80
CA ILE A 10 5.06 26.72 -6.84
C ILE A 10 4.06 25.80 -7.56
N GLY A 11 3.33 26.30 -8.56
CA GLY A 11 2.41 25.48 -9.34
C GLY A 11 3.14 24.37 -10.10
N SER A 12 4.29 24.68 -10.69
CA SER A 12 5.10 23.72 -11.44
C SER A 12 5.68 22.62 -10.55
N THR A 13 6.15 22.96 -9.35
CA THR A 13 6.71 21.96 -8.42
C THR A 13 5.62 21.04 -7.87
N ILE A 14 4.45 21.58 -7.54
CA ILE A 14 3.30 20.77 -7.11
C ILE A 14 2.83 19.84 -8.24
N ALA A 15 2.75 20.33 -9.48
CA ALA A 15 2.38 19.51 -10.63
C ALA A 15 3.40 18.38 -10.90
N ALA A 16 4.71 18.68 -10.82
CA ALA A 16 5.75 17.67 -10.98
C ALA A 16 5.68 16.61 -9.88
N LEU A 17 5.49 17.01 -8.62
CA LEU A 17 5.32 16.09 -7.50
C LEU A 17 4.06 15.24 -7.64
N ALA A 18 2.95 15.83 -8.08
CA ALA A 18 1.71 15.10 -8.33
C ALA A 18 1.86 14.08 -9.47
N VAL A 19 2.69 14.35 -10.47
CA VAL A 19 3.00 13.41 -11.57
C VAL A 19 3.96 12.30 -11.11
N THR A 20 4.97 12.61 -10.29
CA THR A 20 5.89 11.59 -9.75
C THR A 20 5.21 10.69 -8.71
N PHE A 21 4.28 11.24 -7.93
CA PHE A 21 3.44 10.50 -6.99
C PHE A 21 2.09 10.10 -7.59
N TRP A 22 1.92 10.19 -8.92
CA TRP A 22 0.67 9.82 -9.57
C TRP A 22 0.45 8.31 -9.37
N PRO A 23 -0.62 7.90 -8.68
CA PRO A 23 -0.93 6.50 -8.50
C PRO A 23 -1.28 5.96 -9.87
N GLN A 24 -0.36 5.18 -10.44
CA GLN A 24 -0.60 4.38 -11.62
C GLN A 24 -1.71 3.37 -11.29
N ARG A 25 -2.98 3.81 -11.34
CA ARG A 25 -4.09 2.90 -11.54
C ARG A 25 -3.77 2.18 -12.84
N HIS A 26 -3.40 0.92 -12.74
CA HIS A 26 -3.39 0.00 -13.87
C HIS A 26 -4.84 -0.13 -14.35
N GLY A 27 -5.28 0.82 -15.17
CA GLY A 27 -6.38 0.62 -16.10
C GLY A 27 -5.86 -0.34 -17.16
N GLY A 28 -6.13 -1.63 -16.98
CA GLY A 28 -5.88 -2.63 -18.01
C GLY A 28 -6.78 -2.33 -19.24
N PRO A 29 -6.21 -2.18 -20.44
CA PRO A 29 -6.99 -2.12 -21.66
C PRO A 29 -7.28 -3.54 -22.16
N SER A 30 -8.55 -3.95 -22.17
CA SER A 30 -9.19 -4.97 -23.03
C SER A 30 -10.62 -5.15 -22.49
N GLY A 31 -11.72 -4.71 -23.13
CA GLY A 31 -11.94 -4.62 -24.56
C GLY A 31 -12.07 -6.04 -25.14
N LEU A 32 -13.28 -6.37 -25.63
CA LEU A 32 -13.67 -7.59 -26.37
C LEU A 32 -14.18 -8.75 -25.53
N PHE A 33 -15.45 -8.72 -25.12
CA PHE A 33 -16.44 -9.77 -25.42
C PHE A 33 -17.83 -9.31 -24.97
N ALA A 34 -18.39 -8.36 -25.72
CA ALA A 34 -19.83 -8.23 -25.85
C ALA A 34 -20.26 -9.19 -26.98
N GLY A 35 -21.01 -10.24 -26.64
CA GLY A 35 -21.57 -11.20 -27.59
C GLY A 35 -22.54 -12.16 -26.90
N PRO A 36 -23.81 -12.31 -27.36
CA PRO A 36 -24.88 -13.02 -26.65
C PRO A 36 -25.03 -14.48 -27.10
N GLY A 37 -25.40 -15.40 -26.19
CA GLY A 37 -25.80 -16.76 -26.55
C GLY A 37 -26.03 -17.68 -25.34
N PRO A 38 -27.14 -18.45 -25.30
CA PRO A 38 -27.57 -19.19 -24.10
C PRO A 38 -26.93 -20.58 -24.04
N ALA A 39 -26.20 -20.86 -22.96
CA ALA A 39 -25.80 -22.23 -22.63
C ALA A 39 -26.84 -22.82 -21.68
N THR A 40 -27.89 -23.38 -22.27
CA THR A 40 -28.83 -24.29 -21.62
C THR A 40 -28.08 -25.56 -21.20
N GLY A 41 -27.84 -25.73 -19.91
CA GLY A 41 -27.39 -26.98 -19.32
C GLY A 41 -28.23 -27.28 -18.07
N PRO A 42 -28.99 -28.39 -18.01
CA PRO A 42 -29.76 -28.75 -16.83
C PRO A 42 -28.90 -29.54 -15.86
N GLY A 43 -28.79 -29.04 -14.62
CA GLY A 43 -28.20 -29.78 -13.51
C GLY A 43 -28.28 -29.00 -12.21
N PRO A 44 -29.37 -29.13 -11.41
CA PRO A 44 -29.25 -28.88 -9.98
C PRO A 44 -28.43 -30.03 -9.38
N LEU A 45 -27.84 -29.83 -8.20
CA LEU A 45 -27.13 -30.84 -7.38
C LEU A 45 -25.60 -30.93 -7.56
N SER A 46 -24.89 -29.81 -7.56
CA SER A 46 -23.53 -29.75 -6.97
C SER A 46 -23.23 -28.39 -6.31
N ALA A 47 -24.26 -27.78 -5.73
CA ALA A 47 -24.07 -26.89 -4.59
C ALA A 47 -23.84 -27.75 -3.33
N VAL A 48 -22.82 -28.62 -3.35
CA VAL A 48 -22.15 -28.92 -2.10
C VAL A 48 -21.54 -27.58 -1.73
N LEU A 49 -22.20 -26.90 -0.81
CA LEU A 49 -21.66 -25.80 -0.02
C LEU A 49 -20.44 -26.37 0.71
N LEU A 50 -19.35 -26.62 -0.03
CA LEU A 50 -18.03 -26.56 0.55
C LEU A 50 -18.01 -25.19 1.20
N PRO A 51 -17.80 -25.07 2.52
CA PRO A 51 -17.49 -23.77 3.07
C PRO A 51 -16.33 -23.28 2.23
N VAL A 52 -16.55 -22.23 1.44
CA VAL A 52 -15.47 -21.36 1.03
C VAL A 52 -14.83 -21.02 2.36
N ALA A 53 -13.71 -21.67 2.66
CA ALA A 53 -12.89 -21.27 3.77
C ALA A 53 -12.53 -19.85 3.40
N THR A 54 -13.27 -18.90 3.94
CA THR A 54 -12.88 -17.50 3.92
C THR A 54 -11.54 -17.55 4.61
N VAL A 55 -10.46 -17.50 3.81
CA VAL A 55 -9.13 -17.33 4.35
C VAL A 55 -9.18 -15.93 4.91
N ILE A 56 -9.56 -15.83 6.19
CA ILE A 56 -9.46 -14.60 6.95
C ILE A 56 -7.97 -14.29 6.91
N PRO A 57 -7.53 -13.24 6.20
CA PRO A 57 -6.12 -12.91 6.20
C PRO A 57 -5.73 -12.72 7.67
N PRO A 58 -4.64 -13.36 8.13
CA PRO A 58 -4.24 -13.27 9.53
C PRO A 58 -4.20 -11.80 9.90
N MET A 59 -4.97 -11.42 10.92
CA MET A 59 -4.99 -10.04 11.36
C MET A 59 -3.58 -9.74 11.89
N PRO A 60 -2.88 -8.74 11.33
CA PRO A 60 -1.49 -8.49 11.72
C PRO A 60 -1.43 -8.15 13.21
N GLU A 61 -0.69 -8.97 13.94
CA GLU A 61 -0.53 -8.86 15.40
C GLU A 61 0.46 -7.75 15.80
N SER A 62 1.14 -7.16 14.81
CA SER A 62 2.12 -6.10 14.98
C SER A 62 1.90 -4.98 13.95
N THR A 63 2.23 -3.76 14.35
CA THR A 63 2.24 -2.58 13.48
C THR A 63 3.15 -2.78 12.26
N GLU A 64 4.30 -3.43 12.42
CA GLU A 64 5.18 -3.76 11.31
C GLU A 64 4.49 -4.70 10.31
N GLY A 65 3.74 -5.68 10.80
CA GLY A 65 2.95 -6.59 9.98
C GLY A 65 1.88 -5.86 9.15
N ILE A 66 1.23 -4.84 9.72
CA ILE A 66 0.29 -3.98 8.98
C ILE A 66 1.01 -3.25 7.84
N LEU A 67 2.16 -2.65 8.13
CA LEU A 67 2.93 -1.87 7.15
C LEU A 67 3.45 -2.76 6.00
N ILE A 68 3.93 -3.96 6.31
CA ILE A 68 4.36 -4.94 5.29
C ILE A 68 3.17 -5.37 4.43
N ALA A 69 2.00 -5.63 5.04
CA ALA A 69 0.81 -6.01 4.28
C ALA A 69 0.36 -4.90 3.33
N GLN A 70 0.44 -3.63 3.75
CA GLN A 70 0.13 -2.48 2.89
C GLN A 70 1.16 -2.31 1.76
N LEU A 71 2.45 -2.53 2.05
CA LEU A 71 3.52 -2.52 1.04
C LEU A 71 3.29 -3.60 -0.02
N MET A 72 2.97 -4.83 0.41
CA MET A 72 2.67 -5.94 -0.49
C MET A 72 1.41 -5.72 -1.34
N ARG A 73 0.40 -5.04 -0.78
CA ARG A 73 -0.80 -4.62 -1.53
C ARG A 73 -0.56 -3.41 -2.45
N GLY A 74 0.61 -2.79 -2.38
CA GLY A 74 0.91 -1.56 -3.13
C GLY A 74 0.16 -0.32 -2.63
N GLU A 75 -0.45 -0.40 -1.44
CA GLU A 75 -1.09 0.72 -0.76
C GLU A 75 -0.05 1.68 -0.17
N LEU A 76 1.18 1.20 0.00
CA LEU A 76 2.29 1.92 0.57
C LEU A 76 3.54 1.69 -0.28
N SER A 77 4.30 2.74 -0.54
CA SER A 77 5.57 2.65 -1.27
C SER A 77 6.73 2.22 -0.36
N ALA A 78 7.80 1.66 -0.95
CA ALA A 78 8.99 1.28 -0.19
C ALA A 78 9.63 2.46 0.57
N GLU A 79 9.51 3.69 0.06
CA GLU A 79 9.99 4.89 0.74
C GLU A 79 9.14 5.24 1.96
N GLN A 80 7.81 5.23 1.80
CA GLN A 80 6.87 5.42 2.91
C GLN A 80 7.05 4.35 4.00
N TYR A 81 7.35 3.11 3.61
CA TYR A 81 7.63 2.04 4.57
C TYR A 81 8.86 2.34 5.41
N ARG A 82 9.97 2.72 4.74
CA ARG A 82 11.22 3.08 5.43
C ARG A 82 11.04 4.29 6.33
N HIS A 83 10.32 5.32 5.87
CA HIS A 83 10.04 6.49 6.68
C HIS A 83 9.21 6.14 7.92
N ALA A 84 8.15 5.35 7.77
CA ALA A 84 7.34 4.88 8.90
C ALA A 84 8.18 4.05 9.90
N MET A 85 8.99 3.11 9.41
CA MET A 85 9.88 2.31 10.26
C MET A 85 10.90 3.17 11.01
N SER A 86 11.46 4.20 10.36
CA SER A 86 12.39 5.13 11.03
C SER A 86 11.73 5.90 12.18
N GLY A 87 10.47 6.30 12.02
CA GLY A 87 9.72 6.98 13.08
C GLY A 87 9.40 6.07 14.25
N ILE A 88 9.03 4.80 13.97
CA ILE A 88 8.81 3.79 15.00
C ILE A 88 10.10 3.53 15.77
N ALA A 89 11.22 3.32 15.08
CA ALA A 89 12.51 3.08 15.70
C ALA A 89 12.96 4.27 16.57
N ALA A 90 12.81 5.50 16.09
CA ALA A 90 13.15 6.70 16.87
C ALA A 90 12.28 6.85 18.13
N ARG A 91 11.01 6.49 18.05
CA ARG A 91 10.12 6.48 19.22
C ARG A 91 10.50 5.38 20.20
N GLU A 92 10.81 4.19 19.70
CA GLU A 92 11.21 3.04 20.52
C GLU A 92 12.51 3.31 21.26
N GLU A 93 13.53 3.89 20.59
CA GLU A 93 14.79 4.30 21.23
C GLU A 93 14.55 5.28 22.39
N GLY A 94 13.55 6.16 22.27
CA GLY A 94 13.16 7.05 23.36
C GLY A 94 12.47 6.33 24.54
N HIS A 95 11.81 5.19 24.32
CA HIS A 95 11.12 4.41 25.36
C HIS A 95 12.01 3.33 25.98
N SER A 96 12.82 2.67 25.16
CA SER A 96 13.72 1.58 25.50
C SER A 96 15.05 1.79 24.78
N PRO A 97 15.90 2.72 25.27
CA PRO A 97 17.18 3.00 24.64
C PRO A 97 18.07 1.76 24.67
N MET A 98 18.67 1.44 23.52
CA MET A 98 19.60 0.32 23.44
C MET A 98 21.02 0.83 23.72
N PRO A 99 21.77 0.22 24.65
CA PRO A 99 23.15 0.62 24.90
C PRO A 99 23.98 0.43 23.63
N LEU A 100 24.75 1.46 23.27
CA LEU A 100 25.67 1.38 22.14
C LEU A 100 26.68 0.25 22.40
N PRO A 101 27.00 -0.58 21.40
CA PRO A 101 28.02 -1.62 21.54
C PRO A 101 29.34 -1.02 22.02
N GLY A 102 29.79 -1.40 23.23
CA GLY A 102 31.02 -0.90 23.85
C GLY A 102 30.83 0.24 24.87
N ALA A 103 29.61 0.73 25.07
CA ALA A 103 29.29 1.55 26.24
C ALA A 103 29.28 0.64 27.48
N LEU A 104 30.31 0.74 28.33
CA LEU A 104 30.21 0.16 29.67
C LEU A 104 29.12 0.92 30.46
N PRO A 105 28.25 0.22 31.20
CA PRO A 105 27.52 0.88 32.27
C PRO A 105 28.55 1.38 33.29
N ASP A 106 28.46 2.67 33.65
CA ASP A 106 29.26 3.28 34.73
C ASP A 106 29.06 2.56 36.07
#